data_AF-A0A921EB62-F1
#
_entry.id   AF-A0A921EB62-F1
#
_cell.length_a   1.000
_cell.length_b   1.000
_cell.length_c   1.000
_cell.angle_alpha   90.00
_cell.angle_beta   90.00
_cell.angle_gamma   90.00
#
_symmetry.space_group_name_H-M   'P 1'
#
loop_
_entity.id
_entity.type
_entity.pdbx_description
1 polymer ?
#
loop_
_entity_poly.entity_id
_entity_poly.type
_entity_poly.pdbx_seq_one_letter_code
_entity_poly.pdbx_strand_id
1 'polypeptide(L)'
;MNQQKSYKFSYLGNYVINALFAAACLAIYWTGSDLPDLRHWSEMGVCCMGVWMLLSLWSRAFIAADDYCGKRVLDTRTTRALTCLLLIAEILILMNPLTGSMYYLTAATALTGVWVVTAIVALVTGRLVRNNNDQTISA
;
A
#
# COMPACT_ATOMS: atom_id res chain seq x y z
N MET A 1 -7.21 27.94 -1.76
CA MET A 1 -7.97 26.75 -1.30
C MET A 1 -7.31 25.52 -1.93
N ASN A 2 -6.59 24.71 -1.15
CA ASN A 2 -6.00 23.48 -1.68
C ASN A 2 -7.12 22.47 -1.93
N GLN A 3 -7.57 22.34 -3.19
CA GLN A 3 -8.49 21.27 -3.58
C GLN A 3 -7.89 19.93 -3.12
N GLN A 4 -8.64 19.20 -2.29
CA GLN A 4 -8.25 17.87 -1.81
C GLN A 4 -8.16 16.93 -3.02
N LYS A 5 -6.94 16.68 -3.51
CA LYS A 5 -6.66 15.79 -4.65
C LYS A 5 -7.02 14.35 -4.29
N SER A 6 -8.16 13.84 -4.74
CA SER A 6 -8.56 12.45 -4.51
C SER A 6 -7.83 11.49 -5.46
N TYR A 7 -7.74 10.21 -5.12
CA TYR A 7 -7.09 9.19 -5.95
C TYR A 7 -8.13 8.31 -6.67
N LYS A 8 -7.81 7.83 -7.86
CA LYS A 8 -8.67 6.89 -8.61
C LYS A 8 -8.76 5.56 -7.87
N PHE A 9 -9.92 4.91 -7.93
CA PHE A 9 -10.13 3.61 -7.28
C PHE A 9 -9.14 2.53 -7.73
N SER A 10 -8.62 2.62 -8.97
CA SER A 10 -7.57 1.74 -9.50
C SER A 10 -6.31 1.68 -8.61
N TYR A 11 -6.00 2.74 -7.87
CA TYR A 11 -4.87 2.75 -6.94
C TYR A 11 -5.00 1.71 -5.82
N LEU A 12 -6.22 1.28 -5.47
CA LEU A 12 -6.45 0.17 -4.53
C LEU A 12 -5.84 -1.14 -5.04
N GLY A 13 -5.79 -1.35 -6.36
CA GLY A 13 -5.13 -2.51 -6.96
C GLY A 13 -3.64 -2.56 -6.64
N ASN A 14 -2.96 -1.41 -6.64
CA ASN A 14 -1.54 -1.33 -6.26
C ASN A 14 -1.34 -1.76 -4.80
N TYR A 15 -2.25 -1.42 -3.88
CA TYR A 15 -2.16 -1.90 -2.50
C TYR A 15 -2.25 -3.41 -2.40
N VAL A 16 -3.22 -4.01 -3.08
CA VAL A 16 -3.43 -5.45 -3.01
C VAL A 16 -2.21 -6.19 -3.54
N ILE A 17 -1.69 -5.78 -4.71
CA ILE A 17 -0.53 -6.44 -5.30
C ILE A 17 0.70 -6.27 -4.41
N ASN A 18 0.95 -5.07 -3.90
CA ASN A 18 2.11 -4.81 -3.06
C ASN A 18 2.04 -5.57 -1.72
N ALA A 19 0.86 -5.58 -1.09
CA ALA A 19 0.64 -6.33 0.14
C ALA A 19 0.78 -7.85 -0.03
N LEU A 20 0.42 -8.39 -1.20
CA LEU A 20 0.64 -9.81 -1.52
C LEU A 20 2.13 -10.15 -1.59
N PHE A 21 2.95 -9.30 -2.22
CA PHE A 21 4.41 -9.47 -2.23
C PHE A 21 5.00 -9.39 -0.82
N ALA A 22 4.57 -8.42 -0.01
CA ALA A 22 5.02 -8.29 1.37
C ALA A 22 4.63 -9.53 2.21
N ALA A 23 3.41 -10.04 2.05
CA ALA A 23 2.94 -11.25 2.73
C ALA A 23 3.69 -12.50 2.28
N ALA A 24 3.97 -12.64 0.98
CA ALA A 24 4.75 -13.76 0.45
C ALA A 24 6.18 -13.76 1.02
N CYS A 25 6.86 -12.61 1.05
CA CYS A 25 8.17 -12.48 1.69
C CYS A 25 8.11 -12.86 3.17
N LEU A 26 7.17 -12.30 3.94
CA LEU A 26 7.02 -12.63 5.36
C LEU A 26 6.79 -14.12 5.59
N ALA A 27 5.94 -14.76 4.77
CA ALA A 27 5.68 -16.19 4.86
C ALA A 27 6.94 -17.02 4.59
N ILE A 28 7.70 -16.71 3.54
CA ILE A 28 8.97 -17.39 3.22
C ILE A 28 9.95 -17.25 4.39
N TYR A 29 10.10 -16.04 4.93
CA TYR A 29 11.01 -15.76 6.04
C TYR A 29 10.64 -16.48 7.34
N TRP A 30 9.35 -16.49 7.70
CA TRP A 30 8.89 -17.15 8.93
C TRP A 30 8.85 -18.67 8.85
N THR A 31 8.57 -19.22 7.67
CA THR A 31 8.57 -20.67 7.46
C THR A 31 9.97 -21.26 7.34
N GLY A 32 11.00 -20.41 7.12
CA GLY A 32 12.35 -20.87 6.85
C GLY A 32 12.45 -21.70 5.56
N SER A 33 11.49 -21.52 4.63
CA SER A 33 11.41 -22.29 3.40
C SER A 33 12.62 -21.98 2.52
N ASP A 34 13.36 -23.02 2.13
CA ASP A 34 14.52 -22.88 1.25
C ASP A 34 14.06 -22.81 -0.22
N LEU A 35 13.54 -21.64 -0.59
CA LEU A 35 13.04 -21.32 -1.94
C LEU A 35 13.77 -20.07 -2.46
N PRO A 36 15.06 -20.18 -2.83
CA PRO A 36 15.90 -19.03 -3.14
C PRO A 36 15.38 -18.20 -4.33
N ASP A 37 14.90 -18.85 -5.39
CA ASP A 37 14.37 -18.16 -6.57
C ASP A 37 13.08 -17.39 -6.26
N LEU A 38 12.16 -18.03 -5.52
CA LEU A 38 10.89 -17.41 -5.13
C LEU A 38 11.12 -16.26 -4.15
N ARG A 39 12.06 -16.43 -3.22
CA ARG A 39 12.46 -15.39 -2.27
C ARG A 39 13.02 -14.17 -2.99
N HIS A 40 14.00 -14.38 -3.88
CA HIS A 40 14.61 -13.29 -4.62
C HIS A 40 13.59 -12.55 -5.51
N TRP A 41 12.73 -13.31 -6.19
CA TRP A 41 11.65 -12.74 -7.00
C TRP A 41 10.66 -11.93 -6.16
N SER A 42 10.30 -12.43 -4.97
CA SER A 42 9.39 -11.74 -4.05
C SER A 42 10.02 -10.47 -3.47
N GLU A 43 11.30 -10.50 -3.09
CA GLU A 43 12.05 -9.33 -2.61
C GLU A 43 12.14 -8.24 -3.68
N MET A 44 12.42 -8.64 -4.93
CA MET A 44 12.43 -7.72 -6.07
C MET A 44 11.02 -7.16 -6.32
N GLY A 45 9.98 -7.99 -6.20
CA GLY A 45 8.58 -7.58 -6.29
C GLY A 45 8.21 -6.54 -5.24
N VAL A 46 8.54 -6.79 -3.96
CA VAL A 46 8.33 -5.85 -2.84
C VAL A 46 9.04 -4.51 -3.12
N CYS A 47 10.30 -4.55 -3.55
CA CYS A 47 11.07 -3.35 -3.82
C CYS A 47 10.47 -2.53 -4.99
N CYS A 48 10.24 -3.18 -6.13
CA CYS A 48 9.76 -2.52 -7.34
C CYS A 48 8.33 -1.99 -7.15
N MET A 49 7.42 -2.80 -6.57
CA MET A 49 6.02 -2.40 -6.39
C MET A 49 5.86 -1.38 -5.27
N GLY A 50 6.64 -1.47 -4.18
CA GLY A 50 6.63 -0.48 -3.12
C GLY A 50 7.06 0.90 -3.59
N VAL A 51 8.18 0.98 -4.33
CA VAL A 51 8.65 2.24 -4.93
C VAL A 51 7.68 2.75 -5.99
N TRP A 52 7.17 1.87 -6.85
CA TRP A 52 6.19 2.25 -7.88
C TRP A 52 4.91 2.83 -7.28
N MET A 53 4.37 2.19 -6.24
CA MET A 53 3.19 2.64 -5.52
C MET A 53 3.45 4.01 -4.89
N LEU A 54 4.60 4.20 -4.22
CA LEU A 54 4.99 5.49 -3.66
C LEU A 54 5.04 6.58 -4.75
N LEU A 55 5.77 6.36 -5.85
CA LEU A 55 5.87 7.33 -6.94
C LEU A 55 4.51 7.64 -7.58
N SER A 56 3.63 6.65 -7.63
CA SER A 56 2.27 6.79 -8.16
C SER A 56 1.40 7.77 -7.33
N LEU A 57 1.75 8.08 -6.07
CA LEU A 57 1.06 9.11 -5.29
C LEU A 57 1.15 10.52 -5.90
N TRP A 58 2.20 10.80 -6.68
CA TRP A 58 2.40 12.09 -7.37
C TRP A 58 2.09 12.00 -8.86
N SER A 59 1.82 10.81 -9.38
CA SER A 59 1.50 10.61 -10.79
C SER A 59 0.10 11.10 -11.12
N ARG A 60 -0.01 11.89 -12.19
CA ARG A 60 -1.31 12.33 -12.75
C ARG A 60 -2.18 11.16 -13.22
N ALA A 61 -1.58 10.01 -13.50
CA ALA A 61 -2.32 8.83 -13.93
C ALA A 61 -3.32 8.34 -12.87
N PHE A 62 -2.96 8.47 -11.58
CA PHE A 62 -3.73 7.96 -10.45
C PHE A 62 -4.45 9.04 -9.63
N ILE A 63 -4.17 10.31 -9.88
CA ILE A 63 -4.94 11.42 -9.31
C ILE A 63 -6.28 11.50 -10.06
N ALA A 64 -7.38 11.55 -9.32
CA ALA A 64 -8.71 11.82 -9.89
C ALA A 64 -8.74 13.28 -10.34
N ALA A 65 -8.80 13.50 -11.65
CA ALA A 65 -9.04 14.80 -12.26
C ALA A 65 -10.55 15.02 -12.47
N ASP A 66 -10.94 16.23 -12.84
CA ASP A 66 -12.34 16.65 -12.96
C ASP A 66 -13.13 15.84 -14.03
N ASP A 67 -12.42 15.16 -14.94
CA ASP A 67 -12.97 14.28 -15.98
C ASP A 67 -13.17 12.81 -15.53
N TYR A 68 -12.88 12.48 -14.28
CA TYR A 68 -12.95 11.10 -13.79
C TYR A 68 -14.41 10.65 -13.56
N CYS A 69 -14.94 9.85 -14.49
CA CYS A 69 -16.30 9.29 -14.41
C CYS A 69 -16.46 8.08 -13.45
N GLY A 70 -15.45 7.73 -12.66
CA GLY A 70 -15.52 6.54 -11.79
C GLY A 70 -16.42 6.77 -10.58
N LYS A 71 -17.29 5.81 -10.25
CA LYS A 71 -18.27 5.94 -9.14
C LYS A 71 -17.66 6.16 -7.74
N ARG A 72 -16.38 5.79 -7.56
CA ARG A 72 -15.66 5.81 -6.28
C ARG A 72 -14.27 6.40 -6.44
N VAL A 73 -13.83 7.14 -5.44
CA VAL A 73 -12.47 7.70 -5.29
C VAL A 73 -11.90 7.36 -3.93
N LEU A 74 -10.58 7.41 -3.82
CA LEU A 74 -9.83 7.14 -2.60
C LEU A 74 -9.44 8.46 -1.91
N ASP A 75 -9.58 8.49 -0.59
CA ASP A 75 -9.23 9.62 0.25
C ASP A 75 -7.71 9.88 0.25
N THR A 76 -7.31 11.13 0.02
CA THR A 76 -5.90 11.51 -0.11
C THR A 76 -5.09 11.18 1.14
N ARG A 77 -5.61 11.55 2.31
CA ARG A 77 -4.86 11.49 3.57
C ARG A 77 -4.65 10.05 3.97
N THR A 78 -5.73 9.26 3.91
CA THR A 78 -5.70 7.84 4.24
C THR A 78 -4.83 7.06 3.26
N THR A 79 -4.93 7.35 1.95
CA THR A 79 -4.10 6.70 0.92
C THR A 79 -2.61 7.03 1.09
N ARG A 80 -2.24 8.26 1.41
CA ARG A 80 -0.82 8.57 1.67
C ARG A 80 -0.31 7.86 2.92
N ALA A 81 -1.08 7.89 4.00
CA ALA A 81 -0.70 7.23 5.26
C ALA A 81 -0.51 5.72 5.08
N LEU A 82 -1.48 5.04 4.44
CA LEU A 82 -1.39 3.60 4.17
C LEU A 82 -0.27 3.26 3.20
N THR A 83 0.00 4.10 2.19
CA THR A 83 1.13 3.88 1.26
C THR A 83 2.46 3.95 1.99
N CYS A 84 2.67 4.99 2.79
CA CYS A 84 3.91 5.16 3.55
C CYS A 84 4.09 4.06 4.60
N LEU A 85 3.02 3.66 5.29
CA LEU A 85 3.08 2.62 6.32
C LEU A 85 3.46 1.26 5.72
N LEU A 86 2.89 0.90 4.56
CA LEU A 86 3.27 -0.33 3.86
C LEU A 86 4.73 -0.28 3.39
N LEU A 87 5.16 0.85 2.82
CA LEU A 87 6.54 1.03 2.38
C LEU A 87 7.55 0.87 3.54
N ILE A 88 7.23 1.39 4.73
CA ILE A 88 8.10 1.21 5.90
C ILE A 88 8.20 -0.27 6.25
N ALA A 89 7.08 -1.00 6.27
CA ALA A 89 7.10 -2.44 6.52
C ALA A 89 7.97 -3.18 5.49
N GLU A 90 7.89 -2.80 4.22
CA GLU A 90 8.66 -3.39 3.12
C GLU A 90 10.16 -3.13 3.25
N ILE A 91 10.56 -1.92 3.62
CA ILE A 91 11.96 -1.61 3.93
C ILE A 91 12.46 -2.52 5.03
N LEU A 92 11.68 -2.74 6.10
CA LEU A 92 12.08 -3.64 7.19
C LEU A 92 12.18 -5.10 6.74
N ILE A 93 11.29 -5.58 5.85
CA ILE A 93 11.40 -6.91 5.23
C ILE A 93 12.75 -7.04 4.52
N LEU A 94 13.12 -6.04 3.72
CA LEU A 94 14.36 -6.02 2.95
C LEU A 94 15.63 -5.79 3.81
N MET A 95 15.49 -5.28 5.05
CA MET A 95 16.61 -5.16 5.99
C MET A 95 17.00 -6.49 6.64
N ASN A 96 16.05 -7.44 6.73
CA ASN A 96 16.32 -8.77 7.29
C ASN A 96 17.47 -9.53 6.57
N PRO A 97 17.49 -9.66 5.22
CA PRO A 97 18.59 -10.32 4.52
C PRO A 97 19.93 -9.58 4.64
N LEU A 98 19.91 -8.25 4.79
CA LEU A 98 21.12 -7.42 4.86
C LEU A 98 21.80 -7.47 6.24
N THR A 99 21.00 -7.61 7.30
CA THR A 99 21.49 -7.54 8.69
C THR A 99 21.51 -8.90 9.39
N GLY A 100 20.75 -9.88 8.88
CA GLY A 100 20.54 -11.18 9.54
C GLY A 100 19.73 -11.10 10.83
N SER A 101 19.14 -9.95 11.17
CA SER A 101 18.49 -9.73 12.46
C SER A 101 16.97 -9.93 12.39
N MET A 102 16.49 -10.90 13.19
CA MET A 102 15.06 -11.21 13.38
C MET A 102 14.24 -10.03 13.93
N TYR A 103 14.90 -9.01 14.50
CA TYR A 103 14.23 -7.78 14.94
C TYR A 103 13.51 -7.07 13.79
N TYR A 104 14.13 -6.99 12.62
CA TYR A 104 13.51 -6.33 11.47
C TYR A 104 12.32 -7.12 10.94
N LEU A 105 12.40 -8.44 10.93
CA LEU A 105 11.31 -9.31 10.48
C LEU A 105 10.10 -9.23 11.41
N THR A 106 10.32 -9.24 12.73
CA THR A 106 9.25 -9.09 13.73
C THR A 106 8.60 -7.71 13.66
N ALA A 107 9.40 -6.65 13.53
CA ALA A 107 8.89 -5.29 13.34
C ALA A 107 8.09 -5.13 12.02
N ALA A 108 8.59 -5.70 10.92
CA ALA A 108 7.89 -5.72 9.64
C ALA A 108 6.53 -6.41 9.76
N THR A 109 6.49 -7.59 10.38
CA THR A 109 5.26 -8.35 10.59
C THR A 109 4.23 -7.55 11.40
N ALA A 110 4.67 -6.90 12.48
CA ALA A 110 3.80 -6.05 13.30
C ALA A 110 3.25 -4.87 12.50
N LEU A 111 4.09 -4.17 11.72
CA LEU A 111 3.66 -3.04 10.90
C LEU A 111 2.72 -3.46 9.77
N THR A 112 2.97 -4.60 9.12
CA THR A 112 2.04 -5.16 8.12
C THR A 112 0.70 -5.50 8.78
N GLY A 113 0.70 -6.05 9.99
CA GLY A 113 -0.53 -6.28 10.77
C GLY A 113 -1.30 -4.99 11.06
N VAL A 114 -0.61 -3.95 11.55
CA VAL A 114 -1.21 -2.61 11.78
C VAL A 114 -1.75 -2.03 10.48
N TRP A 115 -1.03 -2.19 9.37
CA TRP A 115 -1.47 -1.76 8.06
C TRP A 115 -2.77 -2.45 7.63
N VAL A 116 -2.85 -3.78 7.76
CA VAL A 116 -4.05 -4.56 7.41
C VAL A 116 -5.25 -4.08 8.23
N VAL A 117 -5.12 -3.96 9.55
CA VAL A 117 -6.20 -3.50 10.43
C VAL A 117 -6.64 -2.09 10.04
N THR A 118 -5.69 -1.18 9.81
CA THR A 118 -5.98 0.20 9.41
C THR A 118 -6.69 0.27 8.07
N ALA A 119 -6.26 -0.53 7.09
CA ALA A 119 -6.88 -0.62 5.77
C ALA A 119 -8.34 -1.12 5.86
N ILE A 120 -8.58 -2.18 6.63
CA ILE A 120 -9.93 -2.72 6.85
C ILE A 120 -10.83 -1.69 7.53
N VAL A 121 -10.36 -1.08 8.63
CA VAL A 121 -11.13 -0.05 9.35
C VAL A 121 -11.46 1.12 8.42
N ALA A 122 -10.49 1.57 7.62
CA ALA A 122 -10.70 2.67 6.71
C ALA A 122 -11.68 2.31 5.57
N LEU A 123 -11.68 1.08 5.08
CA LEU A 123 -12.67 0.58 4.12
C LEU A 123 -14.07 0.51 4.73
N VAL A 124 -14.22 -0.12 5.90
CA VAL A 124 -15.52 -0.34 6.56
C VAL A 124 -16.16 0.98 6.99
N THR A 125 -15.36 1.93 7.49
CA THR A 125 -15.86 3.26 7.92
C THR A 125 -16.06 4.24 6.76
N GLY A 126 -15.78 3.83 5.52
CA GLY A 126 -15.85 4.71 4.34
C GLY A 126 -14.78 5.81 4.32
N ARG A 127 -13.86 5.85 5.29
CA ARG A 127 -12.77 6.84 5.33
C ARG A 127 -11.80 6.70 4.16
N LEU A 128 -11.62 5.48 3.67
CA LEU A 128 -10.76 5.20 2.52
C LEU A 128 -11.44 5.52 1.19
N VAL A 129 -12.74 5.23 1.05
CA VAL A 129 -13.46 5.31 -0.22
C VAL A 129 -14.58 6.34 -0.12
N ARG A 130 -14.49 7.42 -0.91
CA ARG A 130 -15.54 8.43 -1.05
C ARG A 130 -16.32 8.20 -2.35
N ASN A 131 -17.62 8.49 -2.32
CA ASN A 131 -18.44 8.50 -3.53
C ASN A 131 -18.37 9.88 -4.19
N ASN A 132 -18.35 9.93 -5.53
CA ASN A 132 -18.33 11.21 -6.26
C ASN A 132 -19.59 12.05 -6.02
N ASN A 133 -20.71 11.42 -5.65
CA ASN A 133 -21.97 12.09 -5.37
C ASN A 133 -21.87 13.08 -4.19
N ASP A 134 -20.94 12.85 -3.25
CA ASP A 134 -20.74 13.76 -2.12
C ASP A 134 -20.04 15.07 -2.54
N GLN A 135 -19.37 15.11 -3.69
CA GLN A 135 -18.73 16.32 -4.22
C GLN A 135 -19.66 17.19 -5.09
N THR A 136 -20.73 16.60 -5.64
CA THR A 136 -21.72 17.33 -6.46
C THR A 136 -22.77 18.09 -5.65
N ILE A 137 -22.91 17.81 -4.35
CA ILE A 137 -23.94 18.45 -3.49
C ILE A 137 -23.43 19.77 -2.87
N SER A 138 -22.13 20.07 -2.99
CA SER A 138 -21.52 21.29 -2.43
C SER A 138 -21.12 22.33 -3.48
N ALA A 139 -21.84 22.42 -4.59
CA ALA A 139 -21.66 23.45 -5.62
C ALA A 139 -22.74 24.52 -5.53
#